data_AF-A0A1C0B7E4-F1
#
_entry.id   AF-A0A1C0B7E4-F1
#
_cell.length_a   1.000
_cell.length_b   1.000
_cell.length_c   1.000
_cell.angle_alpha   90.00
_cell.angle_beta   90.00
_cell.angle_gamma   90.00
#
_symmetry.space_group_name_H-M   'P 1'
#
loop_
_entity.id
_entity.type
_entity.pdbx_description
1 polymer ?
#
loop_
_entity_poly.entity_id
_entity_poly.type
_entity_poly.pdbx_seq_one_letter_code
_entity_poly.pdbx_strand_id
1 'polypeptide(L)'
;MSKLNPLKTKHDLKIVIDDKSYNITYKAMNKHIMAELDDYRETSSLKYQNVDAKRLELKEALEYKKLNEEILKDVELKNRSSILLEQKELIKNIFILEKEIKELEKDLENINDAVEEYSKKQFELTITGEAKVELEKSIQSAGISYTVINSYILNALQESIEKK
;
A
#
# COMPACT_ATOMS: atom_id res chain seq x y z
N MET A 1 31.03 -12.93 21.59
CA MET A 1 30.67 -12.62 20.19
C MET A 1 30.69 -13.92 19.39
N SER A 2 29.58 -14.67 19.42
CA SER A 2 29.43 -15.91 18.65
C SER A 2 28.95 -15.55 17.25
N LYS A 3 29.69 -16.04 16.25
CA LYS A 3 29.58 -15.65 14.85
C LYS A 3 28.24 -16.14 14.29
N LEU A 4 27.56 -15.25 13.55
CA LEU A 4 26.49 -15.60 12.61
C LEU A 4 26.86 -16.90 11.89
N ASN A 5 25.97 -17.89 11.88
CA ASN A 5 26.05 -18.95 10.88
C ASN A 5 25.26 -18.45 9.65
N PRO A 6 25.90 -17.77 8.68
CA PRO A 6 25.23 -16.91 7.70
C PRO A 6 24.41 -17.70 6.66
N LEU A 7 24.39 -19.03 6.79
CA LEU A 7 23.84 -19.98 5.84
C LEU A 7 22.57 -20.67 6.35
N LYS A 8 22.21 -20.50 7.63
CA LYS A 8 20.97 -21.08 8.14
C LYS A 8 19.81 -20.17 7.76
N THR A 9 19.02 -20.61 6.79
CA THR A 9 17.90 -19.83 6.22
C THR A 9 16.54 -20.27 6.73
N LYS A 10 16.50 -21.28 7.61
CA LYS A 10 15.29 -21.81 8.25
C LYS A 10 15.48 -21.87 9.76
N HIS A 11 14.51 -21.35 10.50
CA HIS A 11 14.51 -21.27 11.95
C HIS A 11 13.19 -21.77 12.49
N ASP A 12 13.23 -22.80 13.35
CA ASP A 12 12.05 -23.26 14.05
C ASP A 12 11.79 -22.33 15.24
N LEU A 13 10.59 -21.78 15.27
CA LEU A 13 10.12 -20.82 16.26
C LEU A 13 8.86 -21.35 16.93
N LYS A 14 8.68 -20.98 18.20
CA LYS A 14 7.48 -21.25 18.96
C LYS A 14 6.79 -19.93 19.27
N ILE A 15 5.62 -19.73 18.69
CA ILE A 15 4.78 -18.55 18.94
C ILE A 15 3.71 -18.95 19.96
N VAL A 16 3.40 -18.05 20.90
CA VAL A 16 2.31 -18.25 21.86
C VAL A 16 1.26 -17.16 21.65
N ILE A 17 0.00 -17.57 21.46
CA ILE A 17 -1.17 -16.68 21.42
C ILE A 17 -2.19 -17.25 22.38
N ASP A 18 -2.65 -16.45 23.36
CA ASP A 18 -3.67 -16.83 24.34
C ASP A 18 -3.46 -18.25 24.92
N ASP A 19 -2.25 -18.48 25.44
CA ASP A 19 -1.77 -19.74 26.04
C ASP A 19 -1.65 -20.95 25.08
N LYS A 20 -1.97 -20.79 23.80
CA LYS A 20 -1.73 -21.80 22.77
C LYS A 20 -0.37 -21.61 22.12
N SER A 21 0.38 -22.70 22.04
CA SER A 21 1.72 -22.73 21.45
C SER A 21 1.70 -23.30 20.03
N TYR A 22 2.22 -22.54 19.06
CA TYR A 22 2.32 -22.91 17.66
C TYR A 22 3.80 -23.07 17.27
N ASN A 23 4.17 -24.26 16.81
CA ASN A 23 5.50 -24.52 16.27
C ASN A 23 5.51 -24.24 14.78
N ILE A 24 6.28 -23.25 14.36
CA ILE A 24 6.39 -22.82 12.97
C ILE A 24 7.85 -22.80 12.54
N THR A 25 8.08 -22.87 11.23
CA THR A 25 9.40 -22.68 10.63
C THR A 25 9.40 -21.38 9.84
N TYR A 26 10.18 -20.41 10.32
CA TYR A 26 10.49 -19.18 9.61
C TYR A 26 11.54 -19.45 8.53
N LYS A 27 11.26 -19.02 7.31
CA LYS A 27 12.19 -18.96 6.18
C LYS A 27 12.67 -17.52 6.03
N ALA A 28 13.98 -17.34 5.99
CA ALA A 28 14.58 -16.02 5.74
C ALA A 28 14.12 -15.45 4.40
N MET A 29 13.89 -14.14 4.36
CA MET A 29 13.59 -13.43 3.12
C MET A 29 14.74 -13.62 2.13
N ASN A 30 14.45 -14.30 1.02
CA ASN A 30 15.37 -14.45 -0.09
C ASN A 30 15.02 -13.42 -1.19
N LYS A 31 15.85 -13.34 -2.23
CA LYS A 31 15.64 -12.40 -3.34
C LYS A 31 14.28 -12.56 -4.04
N HIS A 32 13.75 -13.77 -4.10
CA HIS A 32 12.45 -14.02 -4.75
C HIS A 32 11.29 -13.49 -3.91
N ILE A 33 11.30 -13.76 -2.60
CA ILE A 33 10.29 -13.24 -1.66
C ILE A 33 10.34 -11.71 -1.62
N MET A 34 11.54 -11.12 -1.61
CA MET A 34 11.68 -9.67 -1.67
C MET A 34 11.11 -9.09 -2.97
N ALA A 35 11.43 -9.70 -4.12
CA ALA A 35 10.89 -9.26 -5.41
C ALA A 35 9.35 -9.32 -5.43
N GLU A 36 8.74 -10.40 -4.93
CA GLU A 36 7.28 -10.53 -4.90
C GLU A 36 6.60 -9.48 -3.99
N LEU A 37 7.23 -9.14 -2.86
CA LEU A 37 6.76 -8.08 -1.97
C LEU A 37 6.98 -6.68 -2.57
N ASP A 38 8.11 -6.46 -3.24
CA ASP A 38 8.40 -5.21 -3.94
C ASP A 38 7.42 -4.99 -5.11
N ASP A 39 7.15 -6.01 -5.93
CA ASP A 39 6.16 -5.96 -7.02
C ASP A 39 4.76 -5.59 -6.50
N TYR A 40 4.37 -6.17 -5.36
CA TYR A 40 3.08 -5.84 -4.73
C TYR A 40 3.06 -4.39 -4.22
N ARG A 41 4.13 -3.92 -3.56
CA ARG A 41 4.25 -2.54 -3.09
C ARG A 41 4.23 -1.56 -4.26
N GLU A 42 4.95 -1.83 -5.33
CA GLU A 42 5.02 -0.97 -6.51
C GLU A 42 3.65 -0.89 -7.20
N THR A 43 2.96 -2.02 -7.34
CA THR A 43 1.61 -2.05 -7.90
C THR A 43 0.63 -1.22 -7.07
N SER A 44 0.65 -1.36 -5.74
CA SER A 44 -0.21 -0.56 -4.86
C SER A 44 0.16 0.93 -4.93
N SER A 45 1.46 1.28 -4.85
CA SER A 45 1.96 2.65 -4.98
C SER A 45 1.55 3.31 -6.30
N LEU A 46 1.59 2.58 -7.41
CA LEU A 46 1.23 3.11 -8.74
C LEU A 46 -0.23 3.53 -8.79
N LYS A 47 -1.13 2.80 -8.11
CA LYS A 47 -2.56 3.18 -8.03
C LYS A 47 -2.74 4.55 -7.36
N TYR A 48 -2.06 4.77 -6.23
CA TYR A 48 -2.11 6.06 -5.52
C TYR A 48 -1.51 7.19 -6.38
N GLN A 49 -0.37 6.94 -7.02
CA GLN A 49 0.27 7.93 -7.91
C GLN A 49 -0.63 8.33 -9.07
N ASN A 50 -1.37 7.39 -9.67
CA ASN A 50 -2.30 7.68 -10.76
C ASN A 50 -3.44 8.62 -10.30
N VAL A 51 -3.98 8.39 -9.09
CA VAL A 51 -5.02 9.27 -8.53
C VAL A 51 -4.46 10.65 -8.25
N ASP A 52 -3.26 10.75 -7.67
CA ASP A 52 -2.63 12.03 -7.36
C ASP A 52 -2.27 12.82 -8.63
N ALA A 53 -1.80 12.15 -9.68
CA ALA A 53 -1.57 12.76 -10.98
C ALA A 53 -2.86 13.35 -11.56
N LYS A 54 -3.97 12.62 -11.49
CA LYS A 54 -5.29 13.09 -11.95
C LYS A 54 -5.83 14.25 -11.11
N ARG A 55 -5.60 14.24 -9.80
CA ARG A 55 -5.94 15.36 -8.90
C ARG A 55 -5.13 16.60 -9.24
N LEU A 56 -3.86 16.45 -9.62
CA LEU A 56 -3.04 17.56 -10.08
C LEU A 56 -3.60 18.15 -11.38
N GLU A 57 -3.89 17.31 -12.38
CA GLU A 57 -4.53 17.75 -13.64
C GLU A 57 -5.84 18.51 -13.38
N LEU A 58 -6.68 18.01 -12.45
CA LEU A 58 -7.93 18.67 -12.06
C LEU A 58 -7.68 20.03 -11.42
N LYS A 59 -6.69 20.12 -10.53
CA LYS A 59 -6.31 21.37 -9.87
C LYS A 59 -5.85 22.42 -10.88
N GLU A 60 -4.99 22.03 -11.82
CA GLU A 60 -4.53 22.91 -12.91
C GLU A 60 -5.72 23.38 -13.76
N ALA A 61 -6.62 22.48 -14.17
CA ALA A 61 -7.81 22.84 -14.95
C ALA A 61 -8.73 23.84 -14.21
N LEU A 62 -8.88 23.70 -12.90
CA LEU A 62 -9.64 24.63 -12.06
C LEU A 62 -8.95 26.00 -11.95
N GLU A 63 -7.63 26.03 -11.85
CA GLU A 63 -6.84 27.27 -11.84
C GLU A 63 -6.96 28.01 -13.18
N TYR A 64 -6.83 27.31 -14.32
CA TYR A 64 -7.05 27.90 -15.65
C TYR A 64 -8.46 28.42 -15.83
N LYS A 65 -9.47 27.68 -15.36
CA LYS A 65 -10.87 28.13 -15.40
C LYS A 65 -11.02 29.44 -14.63
N LYS A 66 -10.47 29.52 -13.41
CA LYS A 66 -10.53 30.73 -12.58
C LYS A 66 -9.80 31.91 -13.24
N LEU A 67 -8.64 31.67 -13.84
CA LEU A 67 -7.91 32.68 -14.59
C LEU A 67 -8.75 33.22 -15.76
N ASN A 68 -9.41 32.33 -16.52
CA ASN A 68 -10.30 32.75 -17.60
C ASN A 68 -11.50 33.57 -17.09
N GLU A 69 -12.07 33.24 -15.93
CA GLU A 69 -13.13 34.04 -15.28
C GLU A 69 -12.63 35.44 -14.89
N GLU A 70 -11.38 35.56 -14.46
CA GLU A 70 -10.76 36.86 -14.17
C GLU A 70 -10.51 37.67 -15.44
N ILE A 71 -9.96 37.06 -16.48
CA ILE A 71 -9.71 37.71 -17.78
C ILE A 71 -11.02 38.22 -18.41
N LEU A 72 -12.11 37.43 -18.32
CA LEU A 72 -13.41 37.80 -18.88
C LEU A 72 -14.01 39.09 -18.30
N LYS A 73 -13.58 39.52 -17.10
CA LYS A 73 -14.05 40.77 -16.48
C LYS A 73 -13.60 42.00 -17.26
N ASP A 74 -12.38 41.98 -17.77
CA ASP A 74 -11.71 43.15 -18.36
C ASP A 74 -11.57 43.09 -19.89
N VAL A 75 -11.95 41.98 -20.52
CA VAL A 75 -11.82 41.79 -21.96
C VAL A 75 -12.98 42.39 -22.78
N GLU A 76 -12.63 43.08 -23.88
CA GLU A 76 -13.56 43.57 -24.89
C GLU A 76 -14.43 42.48 -25.51
N LEU A 77 -15.68 42.82 -25.82
CA LEU A 77 -16.72 41.88 -26.26
C LEU A 77 -16.31 41.01 -27.46
N LYS A 78 -15.47 41.52 -28.37
CA LYS A 78 -14.98 40.81 -29.56
C LYS A 78 -14.00 39.67 -29.24
N ASN A 79 -13.27 39.76 -28.13
CA ASN A 79 -12.27 38.77 -27.71
C ASN A 79 -12.82 37.80 -26.65
N ARG A 80 -14.06 37.99 -26.18
CA ARG A 80 -14.68 37.11 -25.18
C ARG A 80 -15.04 35.73 -25.73
N SER A 81 -15.35 35.63 -27.02
CA SER A 81 -15.83 34.39 -27.63
C SER A 81 -14.80 33.26 -27.58
N SER A 82 -13.52 33.55 -27.84
CA SER A 82 -12.44 32.56 -27.75
C SER A 82 -12.26 32.05 -26.31
N ILE A 83 -12.24 32.97 -25.34
CA ILE A 83 -12.07 32.62 -23.92
C ILE A 83 -13.27 31.81 -23.42
N LEU A 84 -14.50 32.13 -23.84
CA LEU A 84 -15.69 31.36 -23.50
C LEU A 84 -15.69 29.95 -24.11
N LEU A 85 -15.11 29.77 -25.30
CA LEU A 85 -14.91 28.43 -25.89
C LEU A 85 -13.91 27.62 -25.09
N GLU A 86 -12.77 28.21 -24.70
CA GLU A 86 -11.80 27.57 -23.80
C GLU A 86 -12.44 27.23 -22.44
N GLN A 87 -13.23 28.14 -21.88
CA GLN A 87 -13.97 27.93 -20.63
C GLN A 87 -14.89 26.71 -20.71
N LYS A 88 -15.60 26.55 -21.84
CA LYS A 88 -16.48 25.41 -22.08
C LYS A 88 -15.71 24.10 -22.13
N GLU A 89 -14.56 24.06 -22.81
CA GLU A 89 -13.71 22.87 -22.86
C GLU A 89 -13.11 22.55 -21.48
N LEU A 90 -12.69 23.56 -20.72
CA LEU A 90 -12.21 23.38 -19.34
C LEU A 90 -13.29 22.78 -18.44
N ILE A 91 -14.53 23.26 -18.53
CA ILE A 91 -15.66 22.70 -17.74
C ILE A 91 -15.88 21.22 -18.10
N LYS A 92 -15.82 20.88 -19.39
CA LYS A 92 -15.97 19.49 -19.84
C LYS A 92 -14.82 18.62 -19.31
N ASN A 93 -13.59 19.10 -19.39
CA ASN A 93 -12.41 18.38 -18.91
C ASN A 93 -12.46 18.17 -17.39
N ILE A 94 -12.84 19.20 -16.62
CA ILE A 94 -13.04 19.10 -15.16
C ILE A 94 -14.04 17.97 -14.85
N PHE A 95 -15.19 17.94 -15.52
CA PHE A 95 -16.20 16.91 -15.31
C PHE A 95 -15.69 15.49 -15.64
N ILE A 96 -14.87 15.35 -16.68
CA ILE A 96 -14.24 14.06 -17.02
C ILE A 96 -13.25 13.66 -15.92
N LEU A 97 -12.36 14.56 -15.51
CA LEU A 97 -11.36 14.31 -14.47
C LEU A 97 -12.01 13.95 -13.13
N GLU A 98 -13.07 14.64 -12.71
CA GLU A 98 -13.82 14.31 -11.50
C GLU A 98 -14.40 12.89 -11.54
N LYS A 99 -14.88 12.44 -12.71
CA LYS A 99 -15.37 11.06 -12.89
C LYS A 99 -14.23 10.05 -12.84
N GLU A 100 -13.14 10.31 -13.56
CA GLU A 100 -11.97 9.43 -13.59
C GLU A 100 -11.38 9.25 -12.18
N ILE A 101 -11.21 10.34 -11.43
CA ILE A 101 -10.72 10.29 -10.04
C ILE A 101 -11.65 9.44 -9.19
N LYS A 102 -12.97 9.68 -9.28
CA LYS A 102 -13.94 8.93 -8.49
C LYS A 102 -13.97 7.44 -8.83
N GLU A 103 -13.71 7.07 -10.08
CA GLU A 103 -13.58 5.68 -10.49
C GLU A 103 -12.31 5.05 -9.93
N LEU A 104 -11.16 5.72 -10.06
CA LEU A 104 -9.89 5.24 -9.52
C LEU A 104 -9.91 5.12 -7.98
N GLU A 105 -10.59 6.04 -7.29
CA GLU A 105 -10.72 6.01 -5.83
C GLU A 105 -11.54 4.82 -5.31
N LYS A 106 -12.43 4.22 -6.13
CA LYS A 106 -13.15 3.00 -5.72
C LYS A 106 -12.22 1.80 -5.58
N ASP A 107 -11.14 1.79 -6.37
CA ASP A 107 -10.16 0.71 -6.41
C ASP A 107 -8.98 0.96 -5.45
N LEU A 108 -8.97 2.13 -4.78
CA LEU A 108 -8.04 2.42 -3.70
C LEU A 108 -8.54 1.82 -2.39
N GLU A 109 -7.78 0.84 -1.92
CA GLU A 109 -7.87 0.34 -0.56
C GLU A 109 -7.49 1.41 0.46
N ASN A 110 -7.92 1.26 1.71
CA ASN A 110 -7.41 2.10 2.80
C ASN A 110 -5.91 1.83 2.98
N ILE A 111 -5.11 2.86 3.26
CA ILE A 111 -3.66 2.70 3.50
C ILE A 111 -3.38 1.69 4.62
N ASN A 112 -4.19 1.68 5.69
CA ASN A 112 -4.02 0.72 6.77
C ASN A 112 -4.28 -0.72 6.29
N ASP A 113 -5.28 -0.92 5.43
CA ASP A 113 -5.60 -2.22 4.85
C ASP A 113 -4.47 -2.69 3.91
N ALA A 114 -3.90 -1.78 3.11
CA ALA A 114 -2.75 -2.06 2.25
C ALA A 114 -1.51 -2.53 3.05
N VAL A 115 -1.22 -1.86 4.17
CA VAL A 115 -0.10 -2.21 5.07
C VAL A 115 -0.34 -3.56 5.74
N GLU A 116 -1.58 -3.82 6.14
CA GLU A 116 -1.98 -5.08 6.75
C GLU A 116 -1.90 -6.24 5.73
N GLU A 117 -2.36 -6.04 4.50
CA GLU A 117 -2.27 -7.04 3.43
C GLU A 117 -0.81 -7.32 3.03
N TYR A 118 0.03 -6.28 2.93
CA TYR A 118 1.47 -6.45 2.76
C TYR A 118 2.08 -7.31 3.87
N SER A 119 1.74 -7.00 5.12
CA SER A 119 2.24 -7.74 6.28
C SER A 119 1.76 -9.20 6.27
N LYS A 120 0.52 -9.43 5.87
CA LYS A 120 -0.04 -10.77 5.68
C LYS A 120 0.69 -11.55 4.59
N LYS A 121 0.94 -10.95 3.42
CA LYS A 121 1.73 -11.59 2.35
C LYS A 121 3.14 -11.93 2.80
N GLN A 122 3.79 -11.02 3.53
CA GLN A 122 5.10 -11.28 4.11
C GLN A 122 5.05 -12.49 5.06
N PHE A 123 4.04 -12.58 5.93
CA PHE A 123 3.83 -13.73 6.80
C PHE A 123 3.64 -15.02 5.97
N GLU A 124 2.79 -14.99 4.96
CA GLU A 124 2.47 -16.16 4.14
C GLU A 124 3.71 -16.71 3.41
N LEU A 125 4.59 -15.83 2.94
CA LEU A 125 5.82 -16.18 2.21
C LEU A 125 6.96 -16.65 3.13
N THR A 126 7.02 -16.12 4.35
CA THR A 126 8.12 -16.39 5.30
C THR A 126 7.79 -17.51 6.30
N ILE A 127 6.51 -17.77 6.60
CA ILE A 127 6.10 -18.76 7.58
C ILE A 127 5.64 -20.05 6.91
N THR A 128 6.14 -21.17 7.41
CA THR A 128 5.77 -22.53 6.99
C THR A 128 5.66 -23.47 8.18
N GLY A 129 5.06 -24.65 7.99
CA GLY A 129 4.87 -25.66 9.02
C GLY A 129 3.40 -26.08 9.15
N GLU A 130 3.16 -27.22 9.79
CA GLU A 130 1.83 -27.81 9.95
C GLU A 130 0.90 -26.91 10.78
N ALA A 131 1.45 -26.19 11.76
CA ALA A 131 0.69 -25.28 12.62
C ALA A 131 0.38 -23.91 11.97
N LYS A 132 0.87 -23.62 10.75
CA LYS A 132 0.68 -22.33 10.07
C LYS A 132 -0.81 -21.97 9.94
N VAL A 133 -1.61 -22.90 9.44
CA VAL A 133 -3.04 -22.67 9.17
C VAL A 133 -3.81 -22.43 10.47
N GLU A 134 -3.43 -23.13 11.55
CA GLU A 134 -4.06 -22.97 12.85
C GLU A 134 -3.65 -21.64 13.51
N LEU A 135 -2.40 -21.23 13.32
CA LEU A 135 -1.89 -19.93 13.75
C LEU A 135 -2.61 -18.79 13.01
N GLU A 136 -2.77 -18.87 11.70
CA GLU A 136 -3.51 -17.87 10.90
C GLU A 136 -4.94 -17.70 11.39
N LYS A 137 -5.65 -18.80 11.64
CA LYS A 137 -7.00 -18.75 12.22
C LYS A 137 -7.03 -18.10 13.58
N SER A 138 -6.00 -18.34 14.40
CA SER A 138 -5.91 -17.81 15.76
C SER A 138 -5.61 -16.31 15.75
N ILE A 139 -4.72 -15.85 14.86
CA ILE A 139 -4.45 -14.42 14.62
C ILE A 139 -5.74 -13.70 14.21
N GLN A 140 -6.47 -14.26 13.24
CA GLN A 140 -7.72 -13.69 12.75
C GLN A 140 -8.81 -13.69 13.82
N SER A 141 -8.96 -14.77 14.58
CA SER A 141 -9.97 -14.88 15.65
C SER A 141 -9.68 -13.93 16.82
N ALA A 142 -8.40 -13.70 17.11
CA ALA A 142 -7.96 -12.75 18.14
C ALA A 142 -7.97 -11.30 17.65
N GLY A 143 -8.17 -11.05 16.36
CA GLY A 143 -8.15 -9.71 15.77
C GLY A 143 -6.78 -9.03 15.83
N ILE A 144 -5.69 -9.82 15.80
CA ILE A 144 -4.33 -9.30 15.89
C ILE A 144 -3.82 -8.96 14.49
N SER A 145 -3.21 -7.79 14.33
CA SER A 145 -2.57 -7.36 13.07
C SER A 145 -1.35 -8.22 12.72
N TYR A 146 -1.22 -8.60 11.46
CA TYR A 146 -0.06 -9.27 10.90
C TYR A 146 1.22 -8.42 11.00
N THR A 147 1.12 -7.09 11.02
CA THR A 147 2.29 -6.22 11.29
C THR A 147 2.86 -6.47 12.70
N VAL A 148 1.98 -6.64 13.69
CA VAL A 148 2.38 -6.96 15.07
C VAL A 148 2.96 -8.37 15.14
N ILE A 149 2.32 -9.35 14.49
CA ILE A 149 2.80 -10.73 14.44
C ILE A 149 4.18 -10.83 13.78
N ASN A 150 4.39 -10.18 12.64
CA ASN A 150 5.70 -10.18 11.96
C ASN A 150 6.79 -9.57 12.86
N SER A 151 6.49 -8.48 13.54
CA SER A 151 7.42 -7.85 14.50
C SER A 151 7.77 -8.81 15.64
N TYR A 152 6.77 -9.50 16.21
CA TYR A 152 6.99 -10.49 17.24
C TYR A 152 7.85 -11.66 16.75
N ILE A 153 7.61 -12.16 15.53
CA ILE A 153 8.39 -13.25 14.92
C ILE A 153 9.84 -12.84 14.72
N LEU A 154 10.09 -11.62 14.23
CA LEU A 154 11.45 -11.11 14.03
C LEU A 154 12.20 -10.98 15.37
N ASN A 155 11.52 -10.51 16.41
CA ASN A 155 12.10 -10.44 17.75
C ASN A 155 12.41 -11.84 18.31
N ALA A 156 11.47 -12.79 18.19
CA ALA A 156 11.67 -14.18 18.61
C ALA A 156 12.81 -14.87 17.82
N LEU A 157 12.93 -14.55 16.53
CA LEU A 157 14.03 -15.00 15.69
C LEU A 157 15.37 -14.49 16.24
N GLN A 158 15.47 -13.18 16.50
CA GLN A 158 16.68 -12.57 17.05
C GLN A 158 17.07 -13.19 18.40
N GLU A 159 16.12 -13.35 19.32
CA GLU A 159 16.38 -14.00 20.61
C GLU A 159 16.84 -15.46 20.47
N SER A 160 16.26 -16.22 19.54
CA SER A 160 16.65 -17.61 19.30
C SER A 160 18.07 -17.74 18.73
N ILE A 161 18.52 -16.70 18.04
CA ILE A 161 19.86 -16.60 17.44
C ILE A 161 20.88 -16.14 18.49
N GLU A 162 20.54 -15.17 19.35
CA GLU A 162 21.42 -14.67 20.41
C GLU A 162 21.65 -15.68 21.54
N LYS A 163 20.69 -16.58 21.80
CA LYS A 163 20.82 -17.65 22.81
C LYS A 163 21.61 -18.88 22.33
N LYS A 164 22.02 -18.94 21.06
CA LYS A 164 22.82 -20.04 20.46
C LYS A 164 24.27 -19.64 20.23
#